data_AF-A0A329ZKW5-F1
#
_entry.id   AF-A0A329ZKW5-F1
#
_cell.length_a   1.000
_cell.length_b   1.000
_cell.length_c   1.000
_cell.angle_alpha   90.00
_cell.angle_beta   90.00
_cell.angle_gamma   90.00
#
_symmetry.space_group_name_H-M   'P 1'
#
loop_
_entity.id
_entity.type
_entity.pdbx_description
1 polymer ?
#
loop_
_entity_poly.entity_id
_entity_poly.type
_entity_poly.pdbx_seq_one_letter_code
_entity_poly.pdbx_strand_id
1 'polypeptide(L)'
;MNFIVSIIGFGALFGIFPLILFYGGIFSTYFSYFEIKEFFNSFFMANFNLLFYAIVGLFSGFAIISKWDFLKILYLALLIFSSLAFIPSIGQNIGTKLFYKANTRIIINAQTYNINVIYRDKYKIYYNTKDNKKVERLDIPASKAINPDENPAKN
;
A
#
# COMPACT_ATOMS: atom_id res chain seq x y z
N MET A 1 31.62 16.61 -4.01
CA MET A 1 30.78 15.41 -4.17
C MET A 1 30.24 15.39 -5.60
N ASN A 2 30.30 14.26 -6.30
CA ASN A 2 29.82 14.15 -7.69
C ASN A 2 28.30 14.42 -7.73
N PHE A 3 27.84 15.26 -8.67
CA PHE A 3 26.43 15.65 -8.82
C PHE A 3 25.48 14.46 -8.92
N ILE A 4 25.86 13.42 -9.68
CA ILE A 4 25.06 12.19 -9.83
C ILE A 4 24.99 11.43 -8.50
N VAL A 5 26.12 11.32 -7.81
CA VAL A 5 26.17 10.67 -6.49
C VAL A 5 25.31 11.42 -5.48
N SER A 6 25.30 12.74 -5.53
CA SER A 6 24.40 13.57 -4.71
C SER A 6 22.94 13.29 -5.03
N ILE A 7 22.56 13.22 -6.31
CA ILE A 7 21.17 12.91 -6.70
C ILE A 7 20.75 11.55 -6.18
N ILE A 8 21.58 10.52 -6.34
CA ILE A 8 21.25 9.17 -5.87
C ILE A 8 21.17 9.14 -4.33
N GLY A 9 22.14 9.73 -3.65
CA GLY A 9 22.19 9.76 -2.18
C GLY A 9 21.02 10.52 -1.56
N PHE A 10 20.80 11.77 -1.98
CA PHE A 10 19.66 12.56 -1.54
C PHE A 10 18.34 11.95 -2.02
N GLY A 11 18.32 11.33 -3.20
CA GLY A 11 17.13 10.66 -3.72
C GLY A 11 16.71 9.47 -2.89
N ALA A 12 17.65 8.63 -2.48
CA ALA A 12 17.37 7.51 -1.60
C ALA A 12 16.84 7.99 -0.23
N LEU A 13 17.47 9.03 0.34
CA LEU A 13 17.08 9.58 1.65
C LEU A 13 15.74 10.31 1.61
N PHE A 14 15.51 11.16 0.61
CA PHE A 14 14.32 12.02 0.58
C PHE A 14 13.13 11.39 -0.15
N GLY A 15 13.36 10.45 -1.08
CA GLY A 15 12.30 9.72 -1.77
C GLY A 15 11.46 8.82 -0.86
N ILE A 16 11.97 8.47 0.32
CA ILE A 16 11.23 7.63 1.27
C ILE A 16 10.10 8.40 1.97
N PHE A 17 10.23 9.73 2.15
CA PHE A 17 9.26 10.51 2.92
C PHE A 17 7.86 10.56 2.28
N PRO A 18 7.71 10.86 0.96
CA PRO A 18 6.40 10.79 0.32
C PRO A 18 5.73 9.42 0.49
N LEU A 19 6.51 8.33 0.38
CA LEU A 19 6.00 6.97 0.51
C LEU A 19 5.54 6.67 1.93
N ILE A 20 6.35 7.00 2.93
CA ILE A 20 5.99 6.81 4.35
C ILE A 20 4.74 7.62 4.69
N LEU A 21 4.64 8.87 4.23
CA LEU A 21 3.47 9.71 4.48
C LEU A 21 2.22 9.11 3.82
N PHE A 22 2.32 8.69 2.57
CA PHE A 22 1.22 8.13 1.82
C PHE A 22 0.71 6.82 2.45
N TYR A 23 1.59 5.84 2.62
CA TYR A 23 1.22 4.55 3.22
C TYR A 23 0.87 4.69 4.70
N GLY A 24 1.54 5.58 5.44
CA GLY A 24 1.25 5.87 6.84
C GLY A 24 -0.15 6.47 7.02
N GLY A 25 -0.55 7.39 6.14
CA GLY A 25 -1.89 7.95 6.14
C GLY A 25 -2.97 6.90 5.86
N ILE A 26 -2.75 6.05 4.84
CA ILE A 26 -3.68 4.94 4.54
C ILE A 26 -3.75 3.97 5.71
N PHE A 27 -2.61 3.58 6.29
CA PHE A 27 -2.57 2.71 7.46
C PHE A 27 -3.35 3.34 8.64
N SER A 28 -3.10 4.61 8.94
CA SER A 28 -3.76 5.29 10.05
C SER A 28 -5.27 5.45 9.86
N THR A 29 -5.76 5.52 8.62
CA THR A 29 -7.17 5.83 8.33
C THR A 29 -7.97 4.60 7.90
N TYR A 30 -7.48 3.84 6.94
CA TYR A 30 -8.14 2.65 6.40
C TYR A 30 -8.03 1.46 7.33
N PHE A 31 -6.83 1.14 7.82
CA PHE A 31 -6.65 -0.04 8.71
C PHE A 31 -7.32 0.19 10.05
N SER A 32 -7.22 1.41 10.60
CA SER A 32 -7.93 1.78 11.84
C SER A 32 -9.46 1.69 11.67
N TYR A 33 -10.00 2.10 10.52
CA TYR A 33 -11.45 1.99 10.24
C TYR A 33 -11.94 0.54 10.26
N PHE A 34 -11.12 -0.40 9.77
CA PHE A 34 -11.42 -1.83 9.78
C PHE A 34 -10.86 -2.56 11.02
N GLU A 35 -10.35 -1.83 12.02
CA GLU A 35 -9.72 -2.37 13.24
C GLU A 35 -8.63 -3.42 12.98
N ILE A 36 -7.91 -3.30 11.86
CA ILE A 36 -6.85 -4.23 11.46
C ILE A 36 -5.59 -3.95 12.29
N LYS A 37 -5.24 -4.89 13.17
CA LYS A 37 -4.03 -4.84 14.02
C LYS A 37 -2.80 -5.40 13.30
N GLU A 38 -2.40 -4.75 12.21
CA GLU A 38 -1.17 -5.05 11.48
C GLU A 38 -0.03 -4.15 11.95
N PHE A 39 1.23 -4.59 11.89
CA PHE A 39 2.35 -3.66 12.11
C PHE A 39 2.60 -2.84 10.85
N PHE A 40 2.74 -1.52 10.99
CA PHE A 40 3.02 -0.62 9.87
C PHE A 40 4.21 -1.08 9.03
N ASN A 41 5.30 -1.55 9.66
CA ASN A 41 6.49 -2.00 8.92
C ASN A 41 6.21 -3.22 8.01
N SER A 42 5.43 -4.18 8.50
CA SER A 42 5.01 -5.37 7.72
C SER A 42 4.15 -4.95 6.53
N PHE A 43 3.15 -4.09 6.79
CA PHE A 43 2.30 -3.51 5.76
C PHE A 43 3.11 -2.73 4.72
N PHE A 44 3.99 -1.83 5.17
CA PHE A 44 4.80 -0.99 4.31
C PHE A 44 5.67 -1.85 3.39
N MET A 45 6.40 -2.81 3.94
CA MET A 45 7.27 -3.70 3.14
C MET A 45 6.48 -4.58 2.15
N ALA A 46 5.30 -5.06 2.54
CA ALA A 46 4.44 -5.85 1.65
C ALA A 46 3.91 -5.06 0.45
N ASN A 47 3.75 -3.74 0.60
CA ASN A 47 3.18 -2.85 -0.40
C ASN A 47 4.23 -1.92 -1.05
N PHE A 48 5.49 -1.99 -0.61
CA PHE A 48 6.56 -1.14 -1.10
C PHE A 48 6.97 -1.54 -2.51
N ASN A 49 6.73 -0.65 -3.47
CA ASN A 49 7.13 -0.85 -4.85
C ASN A 49 8.50 -0.20 -5.10
N LEU A 50 9.53 -1.03 -5.29
CA LEU A 50 10.91 -0.59 -5.46
C LEU A 50 11.10 0.28 -6.71
N LEU A 51 10.40 -0.02 -7.81
CA LEU A 51 10.47 0.78 -9.04
C LEU A 51 9.85 2.17 -8.82
N PHE A 52 8.69 2.22 -8.18
CA PHE A 52 8.06 3.50 -7.84
C PHE A 52 8.93 4.31 -6.89
N TYR A 53 9.55 3.69 -5.89
CA TYR A 53 10.54 4.33 -5.03
C TYR A 53 11.76 4.84 -5.79
N ALA A 54 12.30 4.07 -6.73
CA ALA A 54 13.43 4.52 -7.54
C ALA A 54 13.08 5.79 -8.34
N ILE A 55 11.90 5.83 -8.95
CA ILE A 55 11.42 7.01 -9.71
C ILE A 55 11.23 8.21 -8.78
N VAL A 56 10.49 8.04 -7.68
CA VAL A 56 10.23 9.10 -6.70
C VAL A 56 11.53 9.57 -6.06
N GLY A 57 12.45 8.65 -5.78
CA GLY A 57 13.78 8.91 -5.22
C GLY A 57 14.63 9.73 -6.18
N LEU A 58 14.78 9.32 -7.44
CA LEU A 58 15.53 10.09 -8.43
C LEU A 58 14.95 11.51 -8.61
N PHE A 59 13.62 11.63 -8.69
CA PHE A 59 12.96 12.94 -8.72
C PHE A 59 13.29 13.77 -7.47
N SER A 60 13.19 13.18 -6.28
CA SER A 60 13.44 13.87 -5.00
C SER A 60 14.89 14.33 -4.91
N GLY A 61 15.84 13.47 -5.26
CA GLY A 61 17.27 13.79 -5.27
C GLY A 61 17.60 14.90 -6.27
N PHE A 62 17.01 14.85 -7.47
CA PHE A 62 17.15 15.90 -8.46
C PHE A 62 16.54 17.22 -7.99
N ALA A 63 15.35 17.19 -7.39
CA ALA A 63 14.67 18.37 -6.89
C ALA A 63 15.46 19.08 -5.77
N ILE A 64 16.08 18.33 -4.86
CA ILE A 64 16.85 18.88 -3.75
C ILE A 64 18.18 19.49 -4.23
N ILE A 65 18.88 18.81 -5.14
CA ILE A 65 20.21 19.24 -5.61
C ILE A 65 20.13 20.32 -6.70
N SER A 66 19.04 20.36 -7.46
CA SER A 66 18.87 21.34 -8.52
C SER A 66 18.82 22.77 -7.97
N LYS A 67 19.36 23.71 -8.77
CA LYS A 67 19.28 25.15 -8.49
C LYS A 67 17.87 25.72 -8.74
N TRP A 68 16.99 24.93 -9.35
CA TRP A 68 15.67 25.39 -9.77
C TRP A 68 14.67 25.25 -8.62
N ASP A 69 14.32 26.38 -8.00
CA ASP A 69 13.44 26.39 -6.82
C ASP A 69 12.06 25.81 -7.09
N PHE A 70 11.57 25.87 -8.33
CA PHE A 70 10.30 25.25 -8.69
C PHE A 70 10.28 23.73 -8.41
N LEU A 71 11.41 23.04 -8.55
CA LEU A 71 11.48 21.60 -8.29
C LEU A 71 11.34 21.30 -6.79
N LYS A 72 11.89 22.17 -5.94
CA LYS A 72 11.73 22.07 -4.48
C LYS A 72 10.29 22.32 -4.08
N ILE A 73 9.62 23.28 -4.72
CA ILE A 73 8.18 23.52 -4.56
C ILE A 73 7.38 22.29 -4.99
N LEU A 74 7.71 21.67 -6.12
CA LEU A 74 7.03 20.47 -6.59
C LEU A 74 7.23 19.28 -5.64
N TYR A 75 8.44 19.12 -5.09
CA TYR A 75 8.71 18.13 -4.05
C TYR A 75 7.91 18.41 -2.76
N LEU A 76 7.84 19.67 -2.33
CA LEU A 76 7.02 20.05 -1.18
C LEU A 76 5.53 19.76 -1.44
N ALA A 77 5.03 20.07 -2.63
CA ALA A 77 3.67 19.75 -3.03
C ALA A 77 3.44 18.23 -2.98
N LEU A 78 4.39 17.42 -3.46
CA LEU A 78 4.31 15.95 -3.38
C LEU A 78 4.19 15.47 -1.92
N LEU A 79 4.94 16.05 -0.97
CA LEU A 79 4.82 15.72 0.45
C LEU A 79 3.44 16.11 1.01
N ILE A 80 2.94 17.29 0.66
CA ILE A 80 1.59 17.73 1.07
C ILE A 80 0.53 16.78 0.52
N PHE A 81 0.57 16.47 -0.78
CA PHE A 81 -0.37 15.54 -1.41
C PHE A 81 -0.30 14.14 -0.80
N SER A 82 0.90 13.65 -0.48
CA SER A 82 1.07 12.36 0.21
C SER A 82 0.46 12.39 1.61
N SER A 83 0.57 13.53 2.30
CA SER A 83 0.02 13.72 3.65
C SER A 83 -1.52 13.82 3.66
N LEU A 84 -2.16 14.12 2.52
CA LEU A 84 -3.63 14.10 2.43
C LEU A 84 -4.22 12.71 2.72
N ALA A 85 -3.43 11.64 2.59
CA ALA A 85 -3.85 10.29 2.97
C ALA A 85 -4.20 10.16 4.48
N PHE A 86 -3.76 11.09 5.33
CA PHE A 86 -4.15 11.13 6.74
C PHE A 86 -5.56 11.68 6.96
N ILE A 87 -6.17 12.33 5.96
CA ILE A 87 -7.56 12.78 6.05
C ILE A 87 -8.46 11.55 5.90
N PRO A 88 -9.34 11.23 6.87
CA PRO A 88 -10.09 9.97 6.87
C PRO A 88 -10.85 9.67 5.58
N SER A 89 -11.56 10.66 5.02
CA SER A 89 -12.31 10.50 3.76
C SER A 89 -11.42 10.18 2.55
N ILE A 90 -10.20 10.72 2.52
CA ILE A 90 -9.24 10.52 1.44
C ILE A 90 -8.54 9.18 1.62
N GLY A 91 -7.93 8.96 2.79
CA GLY A 91 -7.17 7.75 3.09
C GLY A 91 -8.00 6.48 3.04
N GLN A 92 -9.25 6.51 3.54
CA GLN A 92 -10.16 5.36 3.44
C GLN A 92 -10.58 5.09 1.99
N ASN A 93 -10.85 6.13 1.19
CA ASN A 93 -11.20 5.96 -0.22
C ASN A 93 -10.04 5.37 -1.03
N ILE A 94 -8.82 5.88 -0.81
CA ILE A 94 -7.60 5.35 -1.44
C ILE A 94 -7.38 3.90 -0.99
N GLY A 95 -7.41 3.62 0.31
CA GLY A 95 -7.25 2.26 0.83
C GLY A 95 -8.31 1.29 0.30
N THR A 96 -9.56 1.73 0.16
CA THR A 96 -10.64 0.93 -0.43
C THR A 96 -10.33 0.60 -1.88
N LYS A 97 -9.88 1.57 -2.68
CA LYS A 97 -9.50 1.32 -4.08
C LYS A 97 -8.30 0.39 -4.23
N LEU A 98 -7.35 0.46 -3.32
CA LEU A 98 -6.11 -0.33 -3.39
C LEU A 98 -6.29 -1.76 -2.88
N PHE A 99 -7.05 -1.95 -1.80
CA PHE A 99 -7.06 -3.20 -1.05
C PHE A 99 -8.41 -3.93 -1.05
N TYR A 100 -9.52 -3.18 -1.04
CA TYR A 100 -10.84 -3.78 -0.89
C TYR A 100 -11.27 -4.48 -2.19
N LYS A 101 -11.66 -5.76 -2.09
CA LYS A 101 -12.25 -6.54 -3.18
C LYS A 101 -13.56 -7.16 -2.72
N ALA A 102 -14.67 -6.67 -3.27
CA ALA A 102 -16.00 -7.17 -2.97
C ALA A 102 -16.27 -8.53 -3.62
N ASN A 103 -17.11 -9.35 -2.99
CA ASN A 103 -17.64 -10.61 -3.54
C ASN A 103 -16.55 -11.57 -4.08
N THR A 104 -15.39 -11.63 -3.42
CA THR A 104 -14.33 -12.56 -3.78
C THR A 104 -14.71 -13.97 -3.33
N ARG A 105 -14.62 -14.95 -4.24
CA ARG A 105 -14.82 -16.36 -3.91
C ARG A 105 -13.52 -16.94 -3.38
N ILE A 106 -13.56 -17.51 -2.18
CA ILE A 106 -12.42 -18.24 -1.61
C ILE A 106 -12.85 -19.64 -1.19
N ILE A 107 -11.95 -20.60 -1.31
CA ILE A 107 -12.16 -21.97 -0.86
C ILE A 107 -11.37 -22.16 0.44
N ILE A 108 -12.08 -22.37 1.55
CA ILE A 108 -11.48 -22.71 2.85
C ILE A 108 -12.01 -24.09 3.23
N ASN A 109 -11.12 -25.05 3.53
CA ASN A 109 -11.50 -26.40 3.96
C ASN A 109 -12.52 -27.10 3.03
N ALA A 110 -12.34 -26.98 1.71
CA ALA A 110 -13.22 -27.52 0.68
C ALA A 110 -14.65 -26.93 0.63
N GLN A 111 -14.91 -25.85 1.39
CA GLN A 111 -16.13 -25.07 1.31
C GLN A 111 -15.87 -23.74 0.60
N THR A 112 -16.79 -23.33 -0.27
CA THR A 112 -16.69 -22.07 -1.00
C THR A 112 -17.43 -20.98 -0.25
N TYR A 113 -16.72 -19.90 0.07
CA TYR A 113 -17.28 -18.72 0.73
C TYR A 113 -17.23 -17.51 -0.20
N ASN A 114 -18.29 -16.71 -0.18
CA ASN A 114 -18.30 -15.38 -0.78
C ASN A 114 -17.94 -14.37 0.32
N ILE A 115 -16.76 -13.79 0.21
CA ILE A 115 -16.24 -12.82 1.19
C ILE A 115 -16.01 -11.46 0.53
N ASN A 116 -15.93 -10.41 1.32
CA ASN A 116 -15.26 -9.18 0.88
C ASN A 116 -13.87 -9.17 1.49
N VAL A 117 -12.85 -9.14 0.64
CA VAL A 117 -11.46 -8.99 1.07
C VAL A 117 -11.25 -7.53 1.42
N ILE A 118 -10.83 -7.26 2.65
CA ILE A 118 -10.49 -5.92 3.12
C ILE A 118 -9.00 -5.68 2.90
N TYR A 119 -8.17 -6.66 3.26
CA TYR A 119 -6.74 -6.62 3.01
C TYR A 119 -6.22 -8.05 2.83
N ARG A 120 -5.27 -8.24 1.91
CA ARG A 120 -4.58 -9.51 1.70
C ARG A 120 -3.09 -9.23 1.63
N ASP A 121 -2.31 -10.01 2.38
CA ASP A 121 -0.88 -10.14 2.13
C ASP A 121 -0.52 -11.59 1.80
N LYS A 122 0.78 -11.90 1.77
CA LYS A 122 1.30 -13.23 1.42
C LYS A 122 0.88 -14.34 2.39
N TYR A 123 0.59 -14.01 3.65
CA TYR A 123 0.38 -14.96 4.74
C TYR A 123 -1.00 -14.87 5.38
N LYS A 124 -1.78 -13.82 5.14
CA LYS A 124 -3.12 -13.65 5.71
C LYS A 124 -4.07 -12.86 4.83
N ILE A 125 -5.35 -13.10 5.07
CA ILE A 125 -6.48 -12.35 4.51
C ILE A 125 -7.31 -11.81 5.67
N TYR A 126 -7.59 -10.52 5.63
CA TYR A 126 -8.63 -9.87 6.41
C TYR A 126 -9.87 -9.75 5.55
N TYR A 127 -11.00 -10.27 6.04
CA TYR A 127 -12.24 -10.30 5.28
C TYR A 127 -13.46 -10.09 6.17
N ASN A 128 -14.60 -9.80 5.55
CA ASN A 128 -15.91 -9.91 6.18
C ASN A 128 -16.88 -10.61 5.22
N THR A 129 -18.05 -11.00 5.72
CA THR A 129 -19.12 -11.58 4.90
C THR A 129 -20.27 -10.60 4.79
N LYS A 130 -21.22 -10.85 3.88
CA LYS A 130 -22.44 -10.02 3.78
C LYS A 130 -23.26 -10.06 5.08
N ASP A 131 -23.28 -11.23 5.71
CA ASP A 131 -24.09 -11.49 6.91
C ASP A 131 -23.38 -11.05 8.19
N ASN A 132 -22.04 -11.03 8.20
CA ASN A 132 -21.23 -10.57 9.32
C ASN A 132 -20.24 -9.49 8.87
N LYS A 133 -20.52 -8.24 9.26
CA LYS A 133 -19.67 -7.08 8.95
C LYS A 133 -18.38 -7.02 9.77
N LYS A 134 -18.27 -7.83 10.84
CA LYS A 134 -17.06 -7.89 11.66
C LYS A 134 -15.90 -8.42 10.82
N VAL A 135 -14.73 -7.77 10.96
CA VAL A 135 -13.52 -8.18 10.27
C VAL A 135 -12.96 -9.44 10.92
N GLU A 136 -12.77 -10.47 10.12
CA GLU A 136 -12.13 -11.73 10.48
C GLU A 136 -10.77 -11.84 9.81
N ARG A 137 -9.88 -12.64 10.41
CA ARG A 137 -8.53 -12.92 9.89
C ARG A 137 -8.42 -14.41 9.60
N LEU A 138 -8.01 -14.72 8.37
CA LEU A 138 -7.59 -16.06 7.97
C LEU A 138 -6.08 -16.04 7.74
N ASP A 139 -5.35 -16.84 8.51
CA ASP A 139 -3.95 -17.14 8.22
C ASP A 139 -3.90 -18.20 7.11
N ILE A 140 -3.24 -17.86 6.01
CA ILE A 140 -3.06 -18.74 4.87
C ILE A 140 -1.79 -19.57 5.10
N PRO A 141 -1.88 -20.91 5.21
CA PRO A 141 -0.71 -21.75 5.03
C PRO A 141 -0.24 -21.60 3.59
N ALA A 142 1.09 -21.53 3.36
CA ALA A 142 1.73 -21.33 2.06
C ALA A 142 1.28 -22.29 0.92
N SER A 143 0.45 -23.29 1.21
CA SER A 143 0.01 -24.34 0.29
C SER A 143 -1.51 -24.38 0.00
N LYS A 144 -2.36 -23.45 0.48
CA LYS A 144 -3.84 -23.67 0.42
C LYS A 144 -4.77 -22.52 0.01
N ALA A 145 -4.32 -21.29 -0.22
CA ALA A 145 -5.21 -20.25 -0.76
C ALA A 145 -5.20 -20.27 -2.30
N ILE A 146 -6.04 -21.10 -2.89
CA ILE A 146 -6.28 -21.05 -4.34
C ILE A 146 -7.38 -20.02 -4.59
N ASN A 147 -7.03 -18.93 -5.25
CA ASN A 147 -8.00 -18.03 -5.86
C ASN A 147 -8.46 -18.71 -7.17
N PRO A 148 -9.76 -19.04 -7.36
CA PRO A 148 -10.22 -19.69 -8.58
C PRO A 148 -9.94 -18.86 -9.85
N ASP A 149 -9.80 -17.54 -9.69
CA ASP A 149 -9.55 -16.59 -10.77
C ASP A 149 -8.08 -16.48 -11.19
N GLU A 150 -7.14 -17.11 -10.46
CA GLU A 150 -5.69 -17.11 -10.77
C GLU A 150 -5.19 -18.47 -11.27
N ASN A 151 -6.06 -19.37 -11.72
CA ASN A 151 -5.59 -20.59 -12.39
C ASN A 151 -5.23 -20.28 -13.85
N PRO A 152 -3.93 -20.27 -14.25
CA PRO A 152 -3.54 -20.06 -15.65
C PRO A 152 -3.88 -21.25 -16.55
N ALA A 153 -4.45 -22.34 -16.02
CA ALA A 153 -4.91 -23.49 -16.81
C ALA A 153 -6.30 -23.25 -17.41
N LYS A 154 -6.47 -22.18 -18.19
CA LYS A 154 -7.49 -22.01 -19.24
C LYS A 154 -7.21 -20.71 -20.01
N ASN A 155 -6.28 -20.81 -20.94
CA ASN A 155 -6.36 -20.23 -22.30
C ASN A 155 -5.28 -20.88 -23.15
#